data_AF-A0A6I7NPF8-F1
#
_entry.id   AF-A0A6I7NPF8-F1
#
_cell.length_a   1.000
_cell.length_b   1.000
_cell.length_c   1.000
_cell.angle_alpha   90.00
_cell.angle_beta   90.00
_cell.angle_gamma   90.00
#
_symmetry.space_group_name_H-M   'P 1'
#
loop_
_entity.id
_entity.type
_entity.pdbx_description
1 polymer ?
#
loop_
_entity_poly.entity_id
_entity_poly.type
_entity_poly.pdbx_seq_one_letter_code
_entity_poly.pdbx_strand_id
1 'polypeptide(L)'
;MSKKYLRQRRSFSPTLRKQIVGFIESGKLSVTAASREYMVSTTSIYRWIHRYSTYNKKGNVLVVDKHTQLEKIKNLQQKIAELEQAVGHKQMQIDYYEKFIDLASEEVGQDLKKKYATDASSGSSKTSKRFPGK
;
A
#
# COMPACT_ATOMS: atom_id res chain seq x y z
N MET A 1 5.99 -9.98 -65.24
CA MET A 1 6.84 -10.25 -64.07
C MET A 1 6.95 -8.97 -63.23
N SER A 2 6.49 -8.97 -61.98
CA SER A 2 6.56 -7.75 -61.15
C SER A 2 7.99 -7.52 -60.65
N LYS A 3 8.46 -6.28 -60.74
CA LYS A 3 9.79 -5.85 -60.31
C LYS A 3 9.88 -6.03 -58.79
N LYS A 4 10.61 -7.05 -58.31
CA LYS A 4 10.86 -7.27 -56.88
C LYS A 4 11.90 -6.26 -56.41
N TYR A 5 11.45 -5.16 -55.82
CA TYR A 5 12.34 -4.28 -55.05
C TYR A 5 12.76 -4.99 -53.77
N LEU A 6 14.06 -5.06 -53.52
CA LEU A 6 14.61 -5.56 -52.25
C LEU A 6 14.06 -4.68 -51.12
N ARG A 7 13.34 -5.28 -50.17
CA ARG A 7 12.81 -4.54 -49.02
C ARG A 7 13.98 -3.99 -48.21
N GLN A 8 14.02 -2.67 -48.06
CA GLN A 8 15.05 -2.02 -47.26
C GLN A 8 14.93 -2.49 -45.80
N ARG A 9 16.05 -2.96 -45.25
CA ARG A 9 16.07 -3.49 -43.89
C ARG A 9 16.06 -2.33 -42.90
N ARG A 10 14.96 -2.17 -42.18
CA ARG A 10 14.85 -1.21 -41.08
C ARG A 10 15.80 -1.60 -39.95
N SER A 11 16.64 -0.67 -39.51
CA SER A 11 17.51 -0.83 -38.34
C SER A 11 17.11 0.19 -37.26
N PHE A 12 17.12 -0.25 -36.00
CA PHE A 12 16.84 0.61 -34.85
C PHE A 12 18.15 0.99 -34.17
N SER A 13 18.29 2.23 -33.71
CA SER A 13 19.48 2.66 -32.96
C SER A 13 19.60 1.89 -31.64
N PRO A 14 20.83 1.64 -31.14
CA PRO A 14 21.01 0.95 -29.86
C PRO A 14 20.35 1.67 -28.68
N THR A 15 20.29 3.01 -28.72
CA THR A 15 19.64 3.83 -27.69
C THR A 15 18.14 3.57 -27.61
N LEU A 16 17.46 3.58 -28.76
CA LEU A 16 16.02 3.31 -28.84
C LEU A 16 15.70 1.87 -28.39
N ARG A 17 16.54 0.89 -28.76
CA ARG A 17 16.38 -0.51 -28.30
C ARG A 17 16.44 -0.60 -26.77
N LYS A 18 17.39 0.09 -26.13
CA LYS A 18 17.52 0.13 -24.66
C LYS A 18 16.32 0.83 -24.00
N GLN A 19 15.85 1.93 -24.57
CA GLN A 19 14.66 2.63 -24.06
C GLN A 19 13.41 1.74 -24.07
N ILE A 20 13.16 1.04 -25.18
CA ILE A 20 12.03 0.12 -25.30
C ILE A 20 12.14 -1.01 -24.27
N VAL A 21 13.33 -1.58 -24.06
CA VAL A 21 13.54 -2.61 -23.04
C VAL A 21 13.28 -2.05 -21.63
N GLY A 22 13.75 -0.85 -21.31
CA GLY A 22 13.50 -0.21 -20.01
C GLY A 22 12.02 0.06 -19.73
N PHE A 23 11.22 0.42 -20.75
CA PHE A 23 9.76 0.53 -20.60
C PHE A 23 9.08 -0.81 -20.32
N ILE A 24 9.62 -1.89 -20.89
CA ILE A 24 9.10 -3.25 -20.66
C ILE A 24 9.48 -3.73 -19.25
N GLU A 25 10.73 -3.49 -18.82
CA GLU A 25 11.21 -3.87 -17.48
C GLU A 25 10.49 -3.12 -16.35
N SER A 26 10.15 -1.86 -16.57
CA SER A 26 9.38 -1.06 -15.60
C SER A 26 7.87 -1.36 -15.62
N GLY A 27 7.41 -2.29 -16.46
CA GLY A 27 5.99 -2.66 -16.57
C GLY A 27 5.10 -1.59 -17.24
N LYS A 28 5.69 -0.52 -17.80
CA LYS A 28 4.95 0.55 -18.48
C LYS A 28 4.38 0.12 -19.83
N LEU A 29 5.06 -0.81 -20.51
CA LEU A 29 4.62 -1.38 -21.79
C LEU A 29 4.75 -2.90 -21.79
N SER A 30 3.72 -3.59 -22.27
CA SER A 30 3.81 -5.02 -22.60
C SER A 30 4.57 -5.21 -23.91
N VAL A 31 5.22 -6.37 -24.08
CA VAL A 31 5.91 -6.75 -25.34
C VAL A 31 4.99 -6.63 -26.56
N THR A 32 3.72 -7.01 -26.42
CA THR A 32 2.73 -6.89 -27.50
C THR A 32 2.38 -5.44 -27.81
N ALA A 33 2.26 -4.60 -26.78
CA ALA A 33 2.00 -3.16 -26.95
C ALA A 33 3.20 -2.46 -27.62
N ALA A 34 4.42 -2.74 -27.16
CA ALA A 34 5.65 -2.23 -27.75
C ALA A 34 5.83 -2.67 -29.21
N SER A 35 5.44 -3.90 -29.55
CA SER A 35 5.47 -4.40 -30.92
C SER A 35 4.58 -3.60 -31.86
N ARG A 36 3.37 -3.25 -31.40
CA ARG A 36 2.41 -2.45 -32.16
C ARG A 36 2.86 -1.00 -32.28
N GLU A 37 3.25 -0.39 -31.16
CA GLU A 37 3.63 1.03 -31.06
C GLU A 37 4.85 1.36 -31.92
N TYR A 38 5.92 0.57 -31.80
CA TYR A 38 7.18 0.84 -32.50
C TYR A 38 7.29 0.11 -33.85
N MET A 39 6.23 -0.63 -34.24
CA MET A 39 6.20 -1.51 -35.42
C MET A 39 7.42 -2.44 -35.49
N VAL A 40 7.74 -3.06 -34.35
CA VAL A 40 8.85 -4.00 -34.21
C VAL A 40 8.29 -5.41 -34.03
N SER A 41 8.93 -6.43 -34.60
CA SER A 41 8.54 -7.80 -34.32
C SER A 41 8.77 -8.16 -32.85
N THR A 42 7.82 -8.86 -32.23
CA THR A 42 7.95 -9.40 -30.86
C THR A 42 9.25 -10.21 -30.69
N THR A 43 9.65 -10.96 -31.71
CA THR A 43 10.92 -11.72 -31.74
C THR A 43 12.16 -10.83 -31.60
N SER A 44 12.16 -9.65 -32.23
CA SER A 44 13.27 -8.69 -32.12
C SER A 44 13.30 -8.06 -30.73
N ILE A 45 12.13 -7.77 -30.16
CA ILE A 45 11.99 -7.25 -28.80
C ILE A 45 12.53 -8.27 -27.79
N TYR A 46 12.15 -9.55 -27.88
CA TYR A 46 12.72 -10.58 -26.99
C TYR A 46 14.24 -10.70 -27.13
N ARG A 47 14.79 -10.61 -28.34
CA ARG A 47 16.26 -10.57 -28.53
C ARG A 47 16.90 -9.34 -27.88
N TRP A 48 16.23 -8.18 -27.90
CA TRP A 48 16.71 -6.98 -27.23
C TRP A 48 16.61 -7.11 -25.71
N ILE A 49 15.53 -7.68 -25.19
CA ILE A 49 15.39 -7.98 -23.76
C ILE A 49 16.56 -8.89 -23.33
N HIS A 50 16.81 -10.00 -24.01
CA HIS A 50 17.94 -10.87 -23.67
C HIS A 50 19.32 -10.18 -23.76
N ARG A 51 19.48 -9.18 -24.62
CA ARG A 51 20.76 -8.48 -24.85
C ARG A 51 20.98 -7.29 -23.92
N TYR A 52 19.93 -6.52 -23.63
CA TYR A 52 20.00 -5.24 -22.94
C TYR A 52 19.35 -5.25 -21.56
N SER A 53 18.61 -6.30 -21.21
CA SER A 53 17.98 -6.41 -19.89
C SER A 53 19.05 -6.50 -18.81
N THR A 54 18.83 -5.73 -17.74
CA THR A 54 19.64 -5.79 -16.52
C THR A 54 19.27 -7.01 -15.68
N TYR A 55 17.98 -7.35 -15.65
CA TYR A 55 17.42 -8.42 -14.83
C TYR A 55 17.43 -9.79 -15.50
N ASN A 56 17.41 -9.88 -16.84
CA ASN A 56 17.14 -11.10 -17.60
C ASN A 56 18.39 -11.67 -18.29
N LYS A 57 19.58 -11.44 -17.72
CA LYS A 57 20.79 -12.18 -18.10
C LYS A 57 20.58 -13.63 -17.66
N LYS A 58 20.79 -14.59 -18.59
CA LYS A 58 20.71 -16.03 -18.31
C LYS A 58 21.54 -16.35 -17.06
N GLY A 59 20.88 -16.57 -15.93
CA GLY A 59 21.54 -16.78 -14.63
C GLY A 59 20.96 -15.99 -13.46
N ASN A 60 20.20 -14.93 -13.69
CA ASN A 60 19.50 -14.25 -12.61
C ASN A 60 18.24 -15.04 -12.26
N VAL A 61 18.37 -15.98 -11.34
CA VAL A 61 17.23 -16.39 -10.50
C VAL A 61 16.63 -15.09 -9.97
N LEU A 62 15.34 -14.85 -10.17
CA LEU A 62 14.61 -13.82 -9.45
C LEU A 62 14.64 -14.24 -7.98
N VAL A 63 15.75 -13.97 -7.30
CA VAL A 63 15.85 -14.05 -5.86
C VAL A 63 15.01 -12.86 -5.40
N VAL A 64 13.69 -13.06 -5.36
CA VAL A 64 12.82 -12.28 -4.49
C VAL A 64 13.40 -12.52 -3.12
N ASP A 65 14.28 -11.62 -2.68
CA ASP A 65 15.17 -11.81 -1.55
C ASP A 65 14.33 -12.23 -0.35
N LYS A 66 14.27 -13.55 -0.10
CA LYS A 66 13.61 -14.11 1.09
C LYS A 66 14.17 -13.44 2.34
N HIS A 67 15.45 -13.05 2.30
CA HIS A 67 16.08 -12.20 3.31
C HIS A 67 15.36 -10.86 3.53
N THR A 68 15.05 -10.09 2.49
CA THR A 68 14.33 -8.81 2.68
C THR A 68 12.92 -9.01 3.23
N GLN A 69 12.24 -10.12 2.88
CA GLN A 69 10.93 -10.44 3.46
C GLN A 69 11.03 -10.83 4.94
N LEU A 70 12.02 -11.64 5.31
CA LEU A 70 12.27 -12.03 6.71
C LEU A 70 12.63 -10.81 7.57
N GLU A 71 13.49 -9.91 7.06
CA GLU A 71 13.81 -8.66 7.77
C GLU A 71 12.58 -7.77 7.94
N LYS A 72 11.72 -7.69 6.92
CA LYS A 72 10.45 -6.94 7.03
C LYS A 72 9.52 -7.54 8.08
N ILE A 73 9.41 -8.86 8.13
CA ILE A 73 8.61 -9.57 9.15
C ILE A 73 9.17 -9.29 10.54
N LYS A 74 10.49 -9.39 10.71
CA LYS A 74 11.17 -9.11 11.98
C LYS A 74 10.95 -7.67 12.46
N ASN A 75 11.10 -6.70 11.57
CA ASN A 75 10.85 -5.28 11.87
C ASN A 75 9.39 -5.03 12.25
N LEU A 76 8.44 -5.67 11.57
CA LEU A 76 7.02 -5.57 11.91
C LEU A 76 6.72 -6.20 13.27
N GLN A 77 7.29 -7.36 13.59
CA GLN A 77 7.16 -8.00 14.90
C GLN A 77 7.73 -7.14 16.02
N GLN A 78 8.91 -6.56 15.81
CA GLN A 78 9.49 -5.61 16.77
C GLN A 78 8.57 -4.41 16.98
N LYS A 79 7.98 -3.87 15.90
CA LYS A 79 7.07 -2.74 16.02
C LYS A 79 5.79 -3.07 16.77
N ILE A 80 5.25 -4.27 16.58
CA ILE A 80 4.09 -4.77 17.32
C ILE A 80 4.43 -4.84 18.80
N ALA A 81 5.57 -5.44 19.17
CA ALA A 81 5.98 -5.55 20.57
C ALA A 81 6.14 -4.18 21.26
N GLU A 82 6.74 -3.20 20.59
CA GLU A 82 6.85 -1.82 21.10
C GLU A 82 5.47 -1.18 21.33
N LEU A 83 4.55 -1.36 20.38
CA LEU A 83 3.21 -0.79 20.46
C LEU A 83 2.38 -1.46 21.56
N GLU A 84 2.44 -2.78 21.68
CA GLU A 84 1.78 -3.54 22.74
C GLU A 84 2.29 -3.11 24.12
N GLN A 85 3.60 -2.90 24.28
CA GLN A 85 4.18 -2.39 25.51
C GLN A 85 3.67 -0.98 25.83
N ALA A 86 3.66 -0.07 24.85
CA ALA A 86 3.19 1.30 25.04
C ALA A 86 1.69 1.36 25.40
N VAL A 87 0.87 0.48 24.81
CA VAL A 87 -0.55 0.33 25.14
C VAL A 87 -0.71 -0.21 26.56
N GLY A 88 0.06 -1.23 26.95
CA GLY A 88 0.03 -1.79 28.31
C GLY A 88 0.34 -0.75 29.39
N HIS A 89 1.39 0.05 29.20
CA HIS A 89 1.73 1.15 30.13
C HIS A 89 0.60 2.17 30.29
N LYS A 90 -0.05 2.54 29.19
CA LYS A 90 -1.20 3.45 29.22
C LYS A 90 -2.41 2.83 29.91
N GLN A 91 -2.67 1.54 29.69
CA GLN A 91 -3.78 0.85 30.35
C GLN A 91 -3.59 0.82 31.87
N MET A 92 -2.39 0.48 32.35
CA MET A 92 -2.09 0.52 33.79
C MET A 92 -2.30 1.90 34.41
N GLN A 93 -1.93 2.97 33.68
CA GLN A 93 -2.13 4.33 34.13
C GLN A 93 -3.63 4.70 34.21
N ILE A 94 -4.42 4.27 33.21
CA ILE A 94 -5.87 4.46 33.21
C ILE A 94 -6.50 3.71 34.38
N ASP A 95 -6.15 2.44 34.58
CA ASP A 95 -6.69 1.62 35.67
C ASP A 95 -6.38 2.23 37.05
N TYR A 96 -5.17 2.77 37.22
CA TYR A 96 -4.78 3.50 38.43
C TYR A 96 -5.65 4.75 38.66
N TYR A 97 -5.85 5.57 37.63
CA TYR A 97 -6.68 6.78 37.74
C TYR A 97 -8.15 6.45 37.97
N GLU A 98 -8.68 5.39 37.34
CA GLU A 98 -10.04 4.94 37.60
C GLU A 98 -10.23 4.53 39.06
N LYS A 99 -9.29 3.74 39.60
CA LYS A 99 -9.34 3.34 41.02
C LYS A 99 -9.18 4.50 41.97
N PHE A 100 -8.30 5.45 41.64
CA PHE A 100 -8.14 6.67 42.44
C PHE A 100 -9.45 7.47 42.49
N ILE A 101 -10.14 7.63 41.36
CA ILE A 101 -11.42 8.35 41.30
C ILE A 101 -12.51 7.60 42.08
N ASP A 102 -12.53 6.27 42.00
CA ASP A 102 -13.51 5.46 42.73
C ASP A 102 -13.33 5.65 44.25
N LEU A 103 -12.11 5.54 44.76
CA LEU A 103 -11.79 5.77 46.18
C LEU A 103 -12.10 7.21 46.62
N ALA A 104 -11.73 8.20 45.82
CA ALA A 104 -12.05 9.61 46.11
C ALA A 104 -13.56 9.87 46.13
N SER A 105 -14.33 9.17 45.28
CA SER A 105 -15.80 9.28 45.27
C SER A 105 -16.43 8.67 46.53
N GLU A 106 -15.85 7.58 47.04
CA GLU A 106 -16.24 6.97 48.32
C GLU A 106 -15.95 7.91 49.49
N GLU A 107 -14.77 8.53 49.54
CA GLU A 107 -14.39 9.47 50.61
C GLU A 107 -15.26 10.74 50.63
N VAL A 108 -15.58 11.29 49.44
CA VAL A 108 -16.40 12.53 49.31
C VAL A 108 -17.90 12.23 49.42
N GLY A 109 -18.32 10.95 49.33
CA GLY A 109 -19.72 10.53 49.35
C GLY A 109 -20.51 10.99 48.12
N GLN A 110 -19.83 11.33 47.03
CA GLN A 110 -20.40 11.85 45.80
C GLN A 110 -19.69 11.26 44.60
N ASP A 111 -20.45 10.88 43.57
CA ASP A 111 -19.90 10.33 42.33
C ASP A 111 -19.18 11.43 41.52
N LEU A 112 -17.85 11.45 41.62
CA LEU A 112 -17.02 12.46 40.97
C LEU A 112 -17.06 12.33 39.44
N LYS A 113 -17.21 11.12 38.90
CA LYS A 113 -17.32 10.91 37.44
C LYS A 113 -18.57 11.58 36.89
N LYS A 114 -19.69 11.54 37.62
CA LYS A 114 -20.95 12.18 37.19
C LYS A 114 -20.98 13.69 37.41
N LYS A 115 -20.33 14.20 38.45
CA LYS A 115 -20.35 15.63 38.76
C LYS A 115 -19.63 16.51 37.76
N TYR A 116 -18.58 15.99 37.12
CA TYR A 116 -17.79 16.73 36.13
C TYR A 116 -18.03 16.27 34.70
N ALA A 117 -19.05 15.44 34.47
CA ALA A 117 -19.51 15.15 33.13
C ALA A 117 -20.03 16.43 32.46
N THR A 118 -19.84 16.55 31.15
CA THR A 118 -20.38 17.68 30.36
C THR A 118 -21.88 17.78 30.54
N ASP A 119 -22.38 19.00 30.75
CA ASP A 119 -23.81 19.29 30.87
C ASP A 119 -24.57 18.67 29.70
N ALA A 120 -25.75 18.11 30.00
CA ALA A 120 -26.63 17.56 28.99
C ALA A 120 -26.92 18.65 27.93
N SER A 121 -26.64 18.35 26.66
CA SER A 121 -26.97 19.26 25.57
C SER A 121 -28.46 19.58 25.63
N SER A 122 -28.84 20.86 25.54
CA SER A 122 -30.23 21.26 25.41
C SER A 122 -30.85 20.52 24.23
N GLY A 123 -31.79 19.61 24.52
CA GLY A 123 -32.36 18.72 23.52
C GLY A 123 -32.96 19.49 22.34
N SER A 124 -32.73 18.98 21.13
CA SER A 124 -33.34 19.48 19.90
C SER A 124 -34.87 19.39 20.00
N SER A 125 -35.53 20.43 19.51
CA SER A 125 -36.98 20.74 19.54
C SER A 125 -37.93 19.54 19.45
N LYS A 126 -39.10 19.65 20.10
CA LYS A 126 -40.19 18.66 20.11
C LYS A 126 -40.45 18.05 18.72
N THR A 127 -40.16 16.76 18.55
CA THR A 127 -40.61 15.98 17.39
C THR A 127 -42.14 15.97 17.37
N SER A 128 -42.76 16.58 16.35
CA SER A 128 -44.20 16.50 16.13
C SER A 128 -44.60 15.03 15.98
N LYS A 129 -45.46 14.51 16.86
CA LYS A 129 -46.07 13.19 16.68
C LYS A 129 -46.85 13.21 15.36
N ARG A 130 -46.37 12.47 14.36
CA ARG A 130 -47.16 12.23 13.14
C ARG A 130 -48.20 11.15 13.46
N PHE A 131 -49.46 11.52 13.21
CA PHE A 131 -50.69 10.71 13.12
C PHE A 131 -51.51 10.47 14.40
N PRO A 132 -52.72 11.08 14.49
CA PRO A 132 -53.87 10.48 15.15
C PRO A 132 -54.58 9.53 14.16
N GLY A 133 -55.03 8.38 14.64
CA GLY A 133 -55.70 7.38 13.82
C GLY A 133 -57.03 7.86 13.24
N LYS A 134 -57.28 7.48 11.99
CA LYS A 134 -58.50 6.88 11.45
C LYS A 134 -58.16 6.17 10.15
#